data_AF-A0A7C1ZJF2-F1
#
_entry.id   AF-A0A7C1ZJF2-F1
#
_cell.length_a   1.000
_cell.length_b   1.000
_cell.length_c   1.000
_cell.angle_alpha   90.00
_cell.angle_beta   90.00
_cell.angle_gamma   90.00
#
_symmetry.space_group_name_H-M   'P 1'
#
loop_
_entity.id
_entity.type
_entity.pdbx_description
1 polymer ?
#
loop_
_entity_poly.entity_id
_entity_poly.type
_entity_poly.pdbx_seq_one_letter_code
_entity_poly.pdbx_strand_id
1 'polypeptide(L)' 'IDWAIVGCESGPGARPMDIDWAREIRDGCKQQGVAFFMKQMMIDGKLVKDIKRFPEDLQIREYPK' A
#
# COMPACT_ATOMS: atom_id res chain seq x y z
N ILE A 1 -4.77 14.04 -9.29
CA ILE A 1 -4.98 12.80 -8.51
C ILE A 1 -4.81 13.20 -7.08
N ASP A 2 -5.84 13.07 -6.26
CA ASP A 2 -5.79 13.56 -4.88
C ASP A 2 -5.56 12.42 -3.88
N TRP A 3 -5.76 11.17 -4.33
CA TRP A 3 -5.63 9.97 -3.52
C TRP A 3 -5.05 8.80 -4.31
N ALA A 4 -4.07 8.11 -3.72
CA ALA A 4 -3.62 6.81 -4.17
C ALA A 4 -3.94 5.75 -3.11
N ILE A 5 -4.80 4.80 -3.47
CA ILE A 5 -5.08 3.62 -2.64
C ILE A 5 -4.27 2.45 -3.22
N VAL A 6 -3.30 1.97 -2.46
CA VAL A 6 -2.36 0.94 -2.89
C VAL A 6 -2.58 -0.35 -2.10
N GLY A 7 -2.43 -1.49 -2.76
CA GLY A 7 -2.45 -2.79 -2.09
C GLY A 7 -2.28 -3.94 -3.07
N CYS A 8 -1.97 -5.12 -2.54
CA CYS A 8 -1.86 -6.32 -3.34
C CYS A 8 -3.23 -6.79 -3.87
N GLU A 9 -3.18 -7.63 -4.92
CA GLU A 9 -4.33 -8.38 -5.39
C GLU A 9 -4.78 -9.42 -4.34
N SER A 10 -6.05 -9.82 -4.43
CA SER A 10 -6.67 -10.80 -3.54
C SER A 10 -7.40 -11.87 -4.33
N GLY A 11 -7.39 -13.11 -3.86
CA GLY A 11 -8.12 -14.24 -4.46
C GLY A 11 -7.24 -15.22 -5.23
N PRO A 12 -7.83 -16.27 -5.84
CA PRO A 12 -7.10 -17.24 -6.65
C PRO A 12 -6.38 -16.56 -7.82
N GLY A 13 -5.11 -16.88 -8.02
CA GLY A 13 -4.30 -16.31 -9.11
C GLY A 13 -3.82 -14.88 -8.87
N ALA A 14 -3.94 -14.35 -7.64
CA ALA A 14 -3.40 -13.04 -7.29
C ALA A 14 -1.90 -12.96 -7.62
N ARG A 15 -1.52 -11.91 -8.35
CA ARG A 15 -0.12 -11.70 -8.72
C ARG A 15 0.71 -11.31 -7.50
N PRO A 16 1.95 -11.84 -7.37
CA PRO A 16 2.88 -11.36 -6.35
C PRO A 16 3.08 -9.85 -6.51
N MET A 17 3.01 -9.13 -5.40
CA MET A 17 3.32 -7.71 -5.35
C MET A 17 4.74 -7.57 -4.81
N ASP A 18 5.59 -6.85 -5.54
CA ASP A 18 6.86 -6.38 -4.98
C ASP A 18 6.58 -5.22 -4.02
N ILE A 19 7.21 -5.27 -2.85
CA ILE A 19 7.07 -4.21 -1.84
C ILE A 19 7.65 -2.88 -2.32
N ASP A 20 8.68 -2.92 -3.17
CA ASP A 20 9.34 -1.70 -3.64
C ASP A 20 8.42 -0.88 -4.56
N TRP A 21 7.49 -1.53 -5.28
CA TRP A 21 6.47 -0.81 -6.05
C TRP A 21 5.57 0.06 -5.15
N ALA A 22 5.22 -0.44 -3.95
CA ALA A 22 4.43 0.35 -3.01
C ALA A 22 5.24 1.54 -2.45
N ARG A 23 6.55 1.38 -2.27
CA ARG A 23 7.46 2.46 -1.84
C ARG A 23 7.64 3.52 -2.90
N GLU A 24 7.82 3.13 -4.16
CA GLU A 24 7.89 4.04 -5.29
C GLU A 24 6.61 4.89 -5.41
N ILE A 25 5.44 4.27 -5.28
CA ILE A 25 4.16 4.99 -5.30
C ILE A 25 4.05 5.92 -4.09
N ARG A 26 4.41 5.46 -2.88
CA ARG A 26 4.42 6.27 -1.66
C ARG A 26 5.28 7.52 -1.85
N ASP A 27 6.50 7.35 -2.34
CA ASP A 27 7.45 8.45 -2.50
C ASP A 27 7.00 9.44 -3.57
N GLY A 28 6.43 8.93 -4.67
CA GLY A 28 5.78 9.77 -5.69
C GLY A 28 4.59 10.56 -5.15
N CYS A 29 3.75 9.95 -4.30
CA CYS A 29 2.63 10.63 -3.65
C CYS A 29 3.12 11.72 -2.69
N LYS A 30 4.13 11.40 -1.87
CA LYS A 30 4.75 12.34 -0.93
C LYS A 30 5.34 13.56 -1.64
N GLN A 31 6.03 13.36 -2.77
CA GLN A 31 6.62 14.46 -3.55
C GLN A 31 5.56 15.39 -4.17
N GLN A 32 4.40 14.84 -4.51
CA GLN A 32 3.31 15.58 -5.19
C GLN A 32 2.24 16.11 -4.22
N GLY A 33 2.35 15.81 -2.92
CA GLY A 33 1.32 16.15 -1.94
C GLY A 33 0.00 15.38 -2.11
N VAL A 34 0.05 14.20 -2.72
CA VAL A 34 -1.09 13.30 -2.90
C VAL A 34 -1.23 12.41 -1.66
N ALA A 35 -2.45 12.22 -1.16
CA ALA A 35 -2.67 11.33 -0.03
C ALA A 35 -2.37 9.88 -0.43
N PHE A 36 -1.60 9.17 0.39
CA PHE A 36 -1.29 7.75 0.19
C PHE A 36 -2.00 6.87 1.21
N PHE A 37 -2.64 5.79 0.75
CA PHE A 37 -3.32 4.83 1.61
C PHE A 37 -2.92 3.39 1.28
N MET A 38 -2.22 2.73 2.21
CA MET A 38 -1.92 1.32 2.10
C MET A 38 -3.09 0.47 2.62
N LYS A 39 -3.80 -0.18 1.70
CA LYS A 39 -5.02 -0.94 1.97
C LYS A 39 -4.75 -2.34 2.52
N GLN A 40 -3.92 -3.12 1.82
CA GLN A 40 -3.68 -4.53 2.12
C GLN A 40 -2.38 -5.04 1.49
N MET A 41 -1.76 -6.04 2.14
CA MET A 41 -0.53 -6.71 1.69
C MET A 41 -0.64 -8.23 1.84
N MET A 42 0.12 -8.98 1.05
CA MET A 42 0.38 -10.39 1.32
C MET A 42 1.55 -10.49 2.31
N ILE A 43 1.32 -11.11 3.46
CA ILE A 43 2.34 -11.35 4.49
C ILE A 43 2.22 -12.81 4.91
N ASP A 44 3.31 -13.56 4.77
CA ASP A 44 3.37 -15.01 5.05
C ASP A 44 2.24 -15.79 4.35
N GLY A 45 1.99 -15.47 3.08
CA GLY A 45 0.96 -16.12 2.26
C GLY A 45 -0.48 -15.76 2.64
N LYS A 46 -0.70 -14.78 3.53
CA LYS A 46 -2.04 -14.34 3.93
C LYS A 46 -2.30 -12.90 3.52
N LEU A 47 -3.52 -12.62 3.08
CA LEU A 47 -3.99 -11.26 2.87
C LEU A 47 -4.17 -10.56 4.23
N VAL A 48 -3.39 -9.53 4.49
CA VAL A 48 -3.40 -8.77 5.73
C VAL A 48 -3.90 -7.35 5.48
N LYS A 49 -4.85 -6.91 6.31
CA LYS A 49 -5.39 -5.53 6.36
C LYS A 49 -5.06 -4.81 7.66
N ASP A 50 -4.50 -5.53 8.64
CA ASP A 50 -4.00 -4.92 9.86
C ASP A 50 -2.70 -4.19 9.55
N ILE A 51 -2.76 -2.86 9.58
CA ILE A 51 -1.65 -1.99 9.20
C ILE A 51 -0.44 -2.18 10.12
N LYS A 52 -0.65 -2.58 11.38
CA LYS A 52 0.45 -2.80 12.34
C LYS A 52 1.37 -3.93 11.93
N ARG A 53 0.92 -4.78 11.01
CA ARG A 53 1.69 -5.89 10.46
C ARG A 53 2.46 -5.51 9.20
N PHE A 54 2.20 -4.35 8.61
CA PHE A 54 2.95 -3.89 7.44
C PHE A 54 4.33 -3.40 7.87
N PRO A 55 5.31 -3.38 6.96
CA PRO A 55 6.57 -2.66 7.17
C PRO A 55 6.29 -1.22 7.59
N GLU A 56 7.02 -0.74 8.59
CA GLU A 56 6.75 0.54 9.27
C GLU A 56 6.61 1.71 8.29
N ASP A 57 7.42 1.70 7.22
CA ASP A 57 7.45 2.72 6.19
C ASP A 57 6.25 2.71 5.24
N LEU A 58 5.39 1.70 5.32
CA LEU A 58 4.13 1.55 4.58
C LEU A 58 2.91 1.53 5.52
N GLN A 59 3.10 1.80 6.82
CA GLN A 59 1.99 1.96 7.77
C GLN A 59 1.29 3.32 7.63
N ILE A 60 0.86 3.65 6.41
CA ILE A 60 0.30 4.96 6.06
C ILE A 60 -1.13 4.80 5.57
N ARG A 61 -2.04 5.59 6.16
CA ARG A 61 -3.46 5.70 5.79
C ARG A 61 -3.89 7.15 5.80
N GLU A 62 -3.41 7.90 4.82
CA GLU A 62 -3.81 9.27 4.60
C GLU A 62 -5.11 9.33 3.81
N TYR A 63 -5.83 10.42 4.02
CA TYR A 63 -7.04 10.78 3.29
C TYR A 63 -6.81 12.14 2.63
N PRO A 64 -7.39 12.39 1.45
CA PRO A 64 -7.36 13.71 0.83
C PRO A 64 -7.94 14.78 1.78
N LYS A 65 -7.49 16.02 1.61
CA LYS A 65 -8.04 17.18 2.32
C LYS A 65 -9.37 17.63 1.72
#